data_AF-A0A7G8ZL66-F1
#
_entry.id   AF-A0A7G8ZL66-F1
#
_cell.length_a   1.000
_cell.length_b   1.000
_cell.length_c   1.000
_cell.angle_alpha   90.00
_cell.angle_beta   90.00
_cell.angle_gamma   90.00
#
_symmetry.space_group_name_H-M   'P 1'
#
loop_
_entity.id
_entity.type
_entity.pdbx_description
1 polymer ?
#
loop_
_entity_poly.entity_id
_entity_poly.type
_entity_poly.pdbx_seq_one_letter_code
_entity_poly.pdbx_strand_id
1 'polypeptide(L)' 'MVRLAVFLTVLMLVLTGMTASAVAFTRGNVDAGIAFLWPALAIALVLGLAMPGRKTA' A
#
# COMPACT_ATOMS: atom_id res chain seq x y z
N MET A 1 16.40 0.84 14.34
CA MET A 1 16.71 0.43 12.95
C MET A 1 15.65 -0.51 12.38
N VAL A 2 15.23 -1.57 13.11
CA VAL A 2 14.19 -2.53 12.66
C VAL A 2 12.87 -1.86 12.24
N ARG A 3 12.34 -0.88 13.00
CA ARG A 3 11.11 -0.13 12.62
C ARG A 3 11.19 0.54 11.25
N LEU A 4 12.34 1.10 10.89
CA LEU A 4 12.52 1.76 9.60
C LEU A 4 12.57 0.74 8.46
N ALA A 5 13.29 -0.37 8.67
CA ALA A 5 13.34 -1.45 7.69
C ALA A 5 11.93 -2.03 7.43
N VAL A 6 11.18 -2.34 8.49
CA VAL A 6 9.79 -2.83 8.38
C VAL A 6 8.92 -1.81 7.66
N PHE A 7 9.02 -0.52 7.99
CA PHE A 7 8.26 0.52 7.31
C PHE A 7 8.56 0.57 5.81
N LEU A 8 9.84 0.53 5.42
CA LEU A 8 10.25 0.55 4.02
C LEU A 8 9.79 -0.71 3.26
N THR A 9 9.85 -1.89 3.90
CA THR A 9 9.35 -3.14 3.31
C THR A 9 7.84 -3.07 3.06
N VAL A 10 7.08 -2.59 4.04
CA VAL A 10 5.62 -2.46 3.91
C VAL A 10 5.28 -1.40 2.86
N LEU A 11 6.01 -0.27 2.82
CA LEU A 11 5.85 0.76 1.80
C LEU A 11 6.08 0.21 0.39
N MET A 12 7.17 -0.55 0.20
CA MET A 12 7.46 -1.25 -1.06
C MET A 12 6.34 -2.21 -1.46
N LEU A 13 5.79 -2.97 -0.50
CA LEU A 13 4.70 -3.90 -0.75
C LEU A 13 3.42 -3.18 -1.23
N VAL A 14 3.07 -2.05 -0.59
CA VAL A 14 1.92 -1.23 -0.99
C VAL A 14 2.10 -0.65 -2.39
N LEU A 15 3.27 -0.07 -2.68
CA LEU A 15 3.57 0.49 -3.99
C LEU A 15 3.52 -0.58 -5.09
N THR A 16 4.02 -1.78 -4.80
CA THR A 16 3.97 -2.92 -5.74
C THR A 16 2.53 -3.34 -6.01
N GLY A 17 1.69 -3.45 -4.97
CA GLY A 17 0.27 -3.79 -5.12
C GLY A 17 -0.51 -2.73 -5.91
N MET A 18 -0.27 -1.45 -5.64
CA MET A 18 -0.86 -0.34 -6.41
C MET A 18 -0.43 -0.36 -7.88
N THR A 19 0.85 -0.62 -8.14
CA THR A 19 1.40 -0.69 -9.51
C THR A 19 0.83 -1.89 -10.27
N ALA A 20 0.79 -3.07 -9.65
CA ALA A 20 0.19 -4.27 -10.24
C ALA A 20 -1.30 -4.06 -10.55
N SER A 21 -2.03 -3.40 -9.66
CA SER A 21 -3.43 -3.02 -9.85
C SER A 21 -3.61 -2.08 -11.05
N ALA A 22 -2.81 -1.01 -11.12
CA ALA A 22 -2.85 -0.06 -12.23
C ALA A 22 -2.55 -0.75 -13.57
N VAL A 23 -1.54 -1.62 -13.63
CA VAL A 23 -1.21 -2.39 -14.84
C VAL A 23 -2.37 -3.32 -15.22
N ALA A 24 -2.99 -4.01 -14.26
CA ALA A 24 -4.13 -4.88 -14.54
C ALA A 24 -5.32 -4.10 -15.13
N PHE A 25 -5.63 -2.92 -14.60
CA PHE A 25 -6.66 -2.04 -15.17
C PHE A 25 -6.33 -1.58 -16.59
N THR A 26 -5.07 -1.20 -16.87
CA THR A 26 -4.67 -0.82 -18.25
C THR A 26 -4.78 -1.97 -19.26
N ARG A 27 -4.76 -3.21 -18.80
CA ARG A 27 -4.95 -4.42 -19.63
C ARG A 27 -6.41 -4.89 -19.68
N GLY A 28 -7.35 -4.14 -19.10
CA GLY A 28 -8.78 -4.49 -19.04
C GLY A 28 -9.11 -5.62 -18.06
N ASN A 29 -8.15 -6.05 -17.23
CA ASN A 29 -8.37 -7.11 -16.24
C ASN A 29 -8.80 -6.51 -14.90
N VAL A 30 -10.09 -6.21 -14.78
CA VAL A 30 -10.68 -5.52 -13.62
C VAL A 30 -10.63 -6.39 -12.36
N ASP A 31 -10.90 -7.69 -12.47
CA ASP A 31 -10.85 -8.62 -11.33
C ASP A 31 -9.46 -8.69 -10.71
N ALA A 32 -8.42 -8.81 -11.55
CA ALA A 32 -7.04 -8.78 -11.08
C ALA A 32 -6.67 -7.39 -10.51
N GLY A 33 -7.13 -6.31 -11.15
CA GLY A 33 -6.92 -4.96 -10.66
C GLY A 33 -7.43 -4.76 -9.24
N ILE A 34 -8.65 -5.19 -8.96
CA ILE A 34 -9.26 -5.12 -7.62
C ILE A 34 -8.56 -6.05 -6.64
N ALA A 35 -8.20 -7.27 -7.06
CA ALA A 35 -7.51 -8.25 -6.23
C ALA A 35 -6.15 -7.74 -5.70
N PHE A 36 -5.43 -6.94 -6.47
CA PHE A 36 -4.19 -6.29 -6.02
C PHE A 36 -4.41 -4.96 -5.28
N LEU A 37 -5.48 -4.24 -5.60
CA LEU A 37 -5.79 -2.93 -4.99
C LEU A 37 -6.23 -3.06 -3.54
N TRP A 38 -7.12 -4.03 -3.26
CA TRP A 38 -7.75 -4.17 -1.94
C TRP A 38 -6.73 -4.42 -0.82
N PRO A 39 -5.76 -5.34 -0.96
CA PRO A 39 -4.72 -5.54 0.06
C PRO A 39 -3.81 -4.30 0.22
N ALA A 40 -3.47 -3.62 -0.88
CA ALA A 40 -2.61 -2.44 -0.83
C ALA A 40 -3.28 -1.28 -0.05
N LEU A 41 -4.58 -1.05 -0.27
CA LEU A 41 -5.38 -0.09 0.48
C LEU A 41 -5.49 -0.45 1.96
N ALA A 42 -5.76 -1.72 2.29
CA ALA A 42 -5.85 -2.18 3.67
C ALA A 42 -4.55 -1.91 4.45
N ILE A 43 -3.40 -2.23 3.85
CA ILE A 43 -2.09 -1.99 4.46
C ILE A 43 -1.81 -0.48 4.60
N ALA A 44 -2.12 0.31 3.58
CA ALA A 44 -1.96 1.77 3.62
C ALA A 44 -2.81 2.41 4.73
N LEU A 45 -4.05 1.94 4.92
CA LEU A 45 -4.95 2.40 5.98
C LEU A 45 -4.40 2.06 7.37
N VAL A 46 -3.94 0.82 7.56
CA VAL A 46 -3.34 0.38 8.82
C VAL A 46 -2.08 1.19 9.13
N LEU A 47 -1.22 1.45 8.14
CA LEU A 47 -0.05 2.31 8.30
C LEU A 47 -0.44 3.75 8.65
N GLY A 48 -1.43 4.32 7.96
CA GLY A 48 -1.90 5.68 8.21
C GLY A 48 -2.46 5.86 9.62
N LEU A 49 -3.21 4.87 10.13
CA LEU A 49 -3.74 4.86 11.49
C LEU A 49 -2.66 4.58 12.55
N ALA A 50 -1.70 3.71 12.23
CA ALA A 50 -0.62 3.34 13.15
C ALA A 50 0.51 4.38 13.22
N MET A 51 0.60 5.28 12.24
CA MET A 51 1.55 6.38 12.29
C MET A 51 1.04 7.45 13.25
N PRO A 52 1.75 7.73 14.37
CA PRO A 52 1.35 8.81 15.25
C PRO A 52 1.46 10.12 14.47
N GLY A 53 0.30 10.77 14.27
CA GLY A 53 0.24 12.09 13.66
C GLY A 53 1.17 13.03 14.41
N ARG A 54 2.08 13.69 13.70
CA ARG A 54 2.86 14.79 14.29
C ARG A 54 1.85 15.76 14.90
N LYS A 55 1.86 15.91 16.22
CA LYS A 55 1.35 17.12 16.85
C LYS A 55 2.24 18.25 16.34
N THR A 56 1.77 18.94 15.32
CA THR A 56 2.27 20.28 14.99
C THR A 56 1.97 21.12 16.22
N ALA A 57 3.00 21.33 17.04
CA ALA A 57 3.00 22.31 18.13
C ALA A 57 3.30 23.68 17.55
#